data_AF-A0A350D1K5-F1
#
_entry.id   AF-A0A350D1K5-F1
#
_cell.length_a   1.000
_cell.length_b   1.000
_cell.length_c   1.000
_cell.angle_alpha   90.00
_cell.angle_beta   90.00
_cell.angle_gamma   90.00
#
_symmetry.space_group_name_H-M   'P 1'
#
loop_
_entity.id
_entity.type
_entity.pdbx_description
1 polymer ?
#
loop_
_entity_poly.entity_id
_entity_poly.type
_entity_poly.pdbx_seq_one_letter_code
_entity_poly.pdbx_strand_id
1 'polypeptide(L)' 'MQKVGFNFFATDKAVQEVLRIAQENNITEPILRIRVVPGGCSGFQYAMGFDDTIEEGDNVFEFGGLKIVIDQ' A
#
# COMPACT_ATOMS: atom_id res chain seq x y z
N MET A 1 18.76 -1.92 17.50
CA MET A 1 17.31 -1.67 17.40
C MET A 1 16.76 -2.66 16.38
N GLN A 2 16.16 -3.76 16.83
CA GLN A 2 15.56 -4.75 15.93
C GLN A 2 14.28 -4.15 15.36
N LYS A 3 14.24 -3.92 14.04
CA LYS A 3 12.99 -3.67 13.33
C LYS A 3 12.09 -4.87 13.58
N VAL A 4 10.98 -4.68 14.28
CA VAL A 4 9.90 -5.67 14.38
C VAL A 4 9.52 -6.01 12.94
N GLY A 5 9.71 -7.28 12.55
CA GLY A 5 9.51 -7.72 11.17
C GLY A 5 8.03 -7.63 10.80
N PHE A 6 7.66 -6.55 10.12
CA PHE A 6 6.32 -6.41 9.56
C PHE A 6 6.21 -7.40 8.38
N ASN A 7 5.48 -8.50 8.59
CA ASN A 7 5.31 -9.51 7.56
C ASN A 7 4.12 -9.12 6.68
N PHE A 8 4.41 -8.48 5.55
CA PHE A 8 3.41 -8.09 4.57
C PHE A 8 3.56 -8.92 3.29
N PHE A 9 2.44 -9.44 2.79
CA PHE A 9 2.40 -10.24 1.57
C PHE A 9 1.27 -9.76 0.67
N ALA A 10 1.58 -9.53 -0.60
CA ALA A 10 0.61 -9.30 -1.65
C ALA A 10 0.64 -10.48 -2.63
N THR A 11 -0.54 -11.00 -2.98
CA THR A 11 -0.64 -12.03 -4.02
C THR A 11 -0.34 -11.44 -5.39
N ASP A 12 0.16 -12.26 -6.31
CA ASP A 12 0.42 -11.84 -7.70
C ASP A 12 -0.84 -11.22 -8.33
N LYS A 13 -2.01 -11.80 -8.10
CA LYS A 13 -3.28 -11.27 -8.63
C LYS A 13 -3.59 -9.87 -8.11
N ALA A 14 -3.33 -9.59 -6.83
CA ALA A 14 -3.53 -8.25 -6.26
C ALA A 14 -2.56 -7.24 -6.87
N VAL A 15 -1.29 -7.61 -7.01
CA VAL A 15 -0.25 -6.76 -7.63
C VAL A 15 -0.64 -6.42 -9.08
N GLN A 16 -1.02 -7.42 -9.87
CA GLN A 16 -1.42 -7.22 -11.26
C GLN A 16 -2.67 -6.32 -11.38
N GLU A 17 -3.65 -6.49 -10.49
CA GLU A 17 -4.86 -5.66 -10.53
C GLU A 17 -4.55 -4.19 -10.20
N VAL A 18 -3.70 -3.93 -9.21
CA VAL A 18 -3.30 -2.56 -8.87
C VAL A 18 -2.50 -1.93 -10.00
N LEU A 19 -1.57 -2.68 -10.62
CA LEU A 19 -0.82 -2.20 -11.80
C LEU A 19 -1.76 -1.90 -12.98
N ARG A 20 -2.78 -2.73 -13.22
CA ARG A 20 -3.80 -2.48 -14.24
C ARG A 20 -4.55 -1.17 -13.99
N ILE A 21 -5.01 -0.95 -12.76
CA ILE A 21 -5.70 0.30 -12.39
C ILE A 21 -4.74 1.50 -12.53
N ALA A 22 -3.47 1.37 -12.15
CA ALA A 22 -2.47 2.41 -12.31
C ALA A 22 -2.27 2.79 -13.80
N GLN A 23 -2.18 1.79 -14.69
CA GLN A 23 -2.07 2.00 -16.13
C GLN A 23 -3.30 2.73 -16.71
N GLU A 24 -4.51 2.35 -16.30
CA GLU A 24 -5.75 3.02 -16.72
C GLU A 24 -5.80 4.50 -16.30
N ASN A 25 -5.11 4.84 -15.20
CA ASN A 25 -4.99 6.21 -14.69
C ASN A 25 -3.69 6.90 -15.14
N ASN A 26 -2.91 6.30 -16.06
CA ASN A 26 -1.63 6.82 -16.55
C ASN A 26 -0.57 7.07 -15.46
N ILE A 27 -0.59 6.27 -14.39
CA ILE A 27 0.39 6.34 -13.30
C ILE A 27 1.56 5.41 -13.63
N THR A 28 2.76 5.98 -13.83
CA THR A 28 3.94 5.22 -14.29
C THR A 28 4.71 4.55 -13.17
N GLU A 29 4.71 5.13 -11.96
CA GLU A 29 5.39 4.60 -10.78
C GLU A 29 4.41 4.53 -9.60
N PRO A 30 3.46 3.58 -9.61
CA PRO A 30 2.40 3.56 -8.62
C PRO A 30 2.93 3.26 -7.22
N ILE A 31 2.57 4.13 -6.27
CA ILE A 31 2.70 3.89 -4.84
C ILE A 31 1.29 3.68 -4.30
N LEU A 32 1.00 2.49 -3.76
CA LEU A 32 -0.25 2.18 -3.09
C LEU A 32 -0.08 2.37 -1.58
N ARG A 33 -0.80 3.33 -1.00
CA ARG A 33 -0.82 3.52 0.46
C ARG A 33 -1.98 2.74 1.08
N ILE A 34 -1.68 2.02 2.16
CA ILE A 34 -2.67 1.34 3.01
C ILE A 34 -2.73 2.06 4.35
N ARG A 35 -3.93 2.52 4.74
CA ARG A 35 -4.18 3.19 6.02
C ARG A 35 -5.23 2.47 6.83
N VAL A 36 -5.09 2.52 8.14
CA VAL A 36 -6.15 2.11 9.07
C VAL A 36 -7.02 3.32 9.37
N VAL A 37 -8.30 3.24 9.06
CA VAL A 37 -9.28 4.32 9.27
C VAL A 37 -10.36 3.88 10.26
N PRO A 38 -10.89 4.80 11.09
CA PRO A 38 -12.00 4.47 11.99
C PRO A 38 -13.26 4.15 11.18
N GLY A 39 -13.86 2.99 11.47
CA GLY A 39 -14.99 2.43 10.74
C GLY A 39 -16.34 2.51 11.47
N GLY A 40 -16.45 3.33 12.53
CA GLY A 40 -17.66 3.47 13.34
C GLY A 40 -17.81 2.40 14.43
N CYS A 41 -19.05 2.00 14.76
CA CYS A 41 -19.34 1.01 15.81
C CYS A 41 -18.71 -0.38 15.56
N SER A 42 -18.26 -0.64 14.34
CA SER A 42 -17.66 -1.91 13.91
C SER A 42 -16.13 -1.95 14.05
N GLY A 43 -15.48 -0.89 14.53
CA GLY A 43 -14.04 -0.86 14.80
C GLY A 43 -13.23 -0.14 13.71
N PHE A 44 -12.20 -0.80 13.18
CA PHE A 44 -11.27 -0.24 12.19
C PHE A 44 -11.48 -0.82 10.80
N GLN A 45 -11.19 -0.04 9.77
CA GLN A 45 -11.23 -0.44 8.35
C GLN A 45 -9.89 -0.11 7.68
N TYR A 46 -9.60 -0.76 6.55
CA TYR A 46 -8.45 -0.43 5.73
C TYR A 46 -8.89 0.42 4.54
N ALA A 47 -8.22 1.55 4.34
CA ALA A 47 -8.36 2.38 3.15
C ALA A 47 -7.11 2.23 2.27
N MET A 48 -7.33 2.09 0.97
CA MET A 48 -6.27 1.97 -0.03
C MET A 48 -6.42 3.06 -1.09
N GLY A 49 -5.31 3.63 -1.52
CA GLY A 49 -5.30 4.63 -2.58
C GLY A 49 -3.89 4.83 -3.14
N PHE A 50 -3.81 5.40 -4.34
CA PHE A 50 -2.52 5.82 -4.88
C PHE A 50 -2.03 7.05 -4.14
N ASP A 51 -0.72 7.13 -3.97
CA ASP A 51 0.00 8.24 -3.39
C ASP A 51 1.14 8.64 -4.33
N ASP A 52 1.59 9.89 -4.23
CA ASP A 52 2.70 10.43 -5.00
C ASP A 52 4.01 10.42 -4.19
N THR A 53 3.92 10.19 -2.87
CA THR A 53 5.06 10.31 -1.95
C THR A 53 5.16 9.16 -0.95
N ILE A 54 6.40 8.89 -0.53
CA ILE A 54 6.72 8.05 0.61
C ILE A 54 7.08 8.99 1.77
N GLU A 55 6.40 8.83 2.89
CA GLU A 55 6.53 9.68 4.07
C GLU A 55 7.53 9.09 5.08
N GLU A 56 8.02 9.94 5.98
CA GLU A 56 8.89 9.49 7.07
C GLU A 56 8.09 8.60 8.04
N GLY A 57 8.58 7.38 8.26
CA GLY A 57 7.89 6.39 9.09
C GLY A 57 7.17 5.31 8.29
N ASP A 58 7.00 5.46 6.97
CA ASP A 58 6.39 4.43 6.14
C ASP A 58 7.20 3.13 6.13
N ASN A 59 6.48 2.01 6.23
CA ASN A 59 7.01 0.71 5.85
C ASN A 59 6.80 0.52 4.35
N VAL A 60 7.89 0.46 3.59
CA VAL A 60 7.86 0.31 2.13
C VAL A 60 8.08 -1.15 1.75
N PHE A 61 7.20 -1.66 0.91
CA PHE A 61 7.28 -3.00 0.30
C PHE A 61 7.23 -2.88 -1.22
N GLU A 62 7.97 -3.73 -1.92
CA GLU A 62 8.04 -3.71 -3.38
C GLU A 62 7.59 -5.06 -3.95
N PHE A 63 6.64 -5.03 -4.89
CA PHE A 63 6.11 -6.21 -5.55
C PHE A 63 5.97 -5.95 -7.05
N GLY A 64 6.84 -6.54 -7.86
CA GLY A 64 6.69 -6.55 -9.32
C GLY A 64 6.51 -5.16 -9.97
N GLY A 65 7.18 -4.13 -9.45
CA GLY A 65 7.08 -2.74 -9.92
C GLY A 65 6.02 -1.88 -9.23
N LEU A 66 5.23 -2.45 -8.31
CA LEU A 66 4.34 -1.72 -7.41
C LEU A 66 5.05 -1.46 -6.08
N LYS A 67 5.05 -0.21 -5.61
CA LYS A 67 5.43 0.12 -4.23
C LYS A 67 4.18 0.15 -3.37
N ILE A 68 4.25 -0.46 -2.19
CA ILE A 68 3.18 -0.43 -1.19
C ILE A 68 3.75 0.21 0.07
N VAL A 69 3.06 1.22 0.59
CA VAL A 69 3.44 1.93 1.82
C VAL A 69 2.37 1.77 2.90
N ILE A 70 2.81 1.55 4.13
CA ILE A 70 1.95 1.37 5.29
C ILE A 70 2.51 2.23 6.43
N ASP A 71 1.69 3.14 6.94
CA ASP A 71 2.00 3.97 8.10
C ASP A 71 2.40 3.09 9.30
N GLN A 72 3.39 3.52 10.09
CA GLN A 72 3.79 2.85 11.35
C GLN A 72 2.78 3.06 12.48
#